data_AF-A0A2E0I4M3-F1
#
_entry.id   AF-A0A2E0I4M3-F1
#
_cell.length_a   1.000
_cell.length_b   1.000
_cell.length_c   1.000
_cell.angle_alpha   90.00
_cell.angle_beta   90.00
_cell.angle_gamma   90.00
#
_symmetry.space_group_name_H-M   'P 1'
#
loop_
_entity.id
_entity.type
_entity.pdbx_description
1 polymer ?
#
loop_
_entity_poly.entity_id
_entity_poly.type
_entity_poly.pdbx_seq_one_letter_code
_entity_poly.pdbx_strand_id
1 'polypeptide(L)' 'MSEQFSGTKEVSEFLKFDLEKLNLYIKENCQAISKINSYEQFKGGQSNPSYLLISDNEKYVLRRKPPGKLLKSAHAVD' A
#
# COMPACT_ATOMS: atom_id res chain seq x y z
N MET A 1 4.92 -19.44 -15.10
CA MET A 1 3.59 -18.92 -14.71
C MET A 1 3.75 -17.98 -13.52
N SER A 2 3.83 -16.66 -13.73
CA SER A 2 3.77 -15.65 -12.64
C SER A 2 3.84 -14.19 -13.13
N GLU A 3 4.14 -13.93 -14.41
CA GLU A 3 4.25 -12.56 -14.93
C GLU A 3 3.00 -11.71 -14.73
N GLN A 4 1.82 -12.34 -14.71
CA GLN A 4 0.52 -11.66 -14.58
C GLN A 4 0.33 -10.89 -13.27
N PHE A 5 1.03 -11.27 -12.19
CA PHE A 5 0.95 -10.62 -10.88
C PHE A 5 2.22 -9.86 -10.51
N SER A 6 3.20 -9.79 -11.42
CA SER A 6 4.47 -9.09 -11.22
C SER A 6 4.38 -7.61 -11.60
N GLY A 7 5.13 -6.77 -10.87
CA GLY A 7 5.20 -5.33 -11.09
C GLY A 7 4.06 -4.53 -10.44
N THR A 8 4.02 -3.26 -10.79
CA THR A 8 3.04 -2.28 -10.29
C THR A 8 2.06 -1.88 -11.38
N LYS A 9 0.96 -1.23 -10.97
CA LYS A 9 -0.06 -0.62 -11.80
C LYS A 9 -0.56 0.65 -11.13
N GLU A 10 -1.27 1.48 -11.89
CA GLU A 10 -2.01 2.60 -11.31
C GLU A 10 -3.02 2.10 -10.28
N VAL A 11 -3.13 2.85 -9.19
CA VAL A 11 -3.99 2.49 -8.06
C VAL A 11 -5.45 2.69 -8.44
N SER A 12 -6.26 1.65 -8.28
CA SER A 12 -7.70 1.75 -8.54
C SER A 12 -8.37 2.74 -7.60
N GLU A 13 -9.39 3.46 -8.06
CA GLU A 13 -10.05 4.53 -7.29
C GLU A 13 -10.56 4.08 -5.92
N PHE A 14 -11.14 2.88 -5.85
CA PHE A 14 -11.61 2.28 -4.59
C PHE A 14 -10.47 1.99 -3.58
N LEU A 15 -9.23 1.86 -4.08
CA LEU A 15 -8.05 1.56 -3.29
C LEU A 15 -7.11 2.76 -3.11
N LYS A 16 -7.46 3.94 -3.67
CA LYS A 16 -6.70 5.17 -3.43
C LYS A 16 -6.78 5.58 -1.97
N PHE A 17 -5.75 6.29 -1.53
CA PHE A 17 -5.71 6.96 -0.24
C PHE A 17 -5.00 8.31 -0.37
N ASP A 18 -5.22 9.15 0.62
CA ASP A 18 -4.64 10.48 0.70
C ASP A 18 -3.16 10.37 1.10
N LEU A 19 -2.28 10.81 0.18
CA LEU A 19 -0.84 10.75 0.38
C LEU A 19 -0.35 11.74 1.43
N GLU A 20 -1.02 12.89 1.59
CA GLU A 20 -0.64 13.88 2.60
C GLU A 20 -0.94 13.35 4.00
N LYS A 21 -2.11 12.73 4.19
CA LYS A 21 -2.45 12.06 5.45
C LYS A 21 -1.49 10.92 5.79
N LEU A 22 -1.08 10.13 4.79
CA LEU A 22 -0.07 9.09 5.00
C LEU A 22 1.27 9.71 5.44
N ASN A 23 1.72 10.78 4.78
CA ASN A 23 2.96 11.45 5.14
C ASN A 23 2.93 12.05 6.56
N LEU A 24 1.80 12.61 6.99
CA LEU A 24 1.61 13.07 8.37
C LEU A 24 1.75 11.90 9.36
N TYR A 25 1.06 10.79 9.11
CA TYR A 25 1.15 9.60 9.95
C TYR A 25 2.58 9.04 10.01
N ILE A 26 3.26 8.94 8.87
CA ILE A 26 4.66 8.47 8.80
C ILE A 26 5.57 9.40 9.59
N LYS A 27 5.43 10.72 9.47
CA LYS A 27 6.25 11.69 10.21
C LYS A 27 6.11 11.51 11.72
N GLU A 28 4.91 11.20 12.21
CA GLU A 28 4.64 11.01 13.63
C GLU A 28 5.09 9.64 14.16
N ASN A 29 4.98 8.58 13.34
CA ASN A 29 5.15 7.20 13.80
C ASN A 29 6.47 6.55 13.34
N CYS A 30 7.07 7.02 12.25
CA CYS A 30 8.19 6.40 11.57
C CYS A 30 9.20 7.46 11.08
N GLN A 31 9.91 8.11 12.00
CA GLN A 31 10.86 9.21 11.69
C GLN A 31 12.00 8.82 10.73
N ALA A 32 12.31 7.53 10.60
CA ALA A 32 13.31 7.02 9.68
C ALA A 32 12.84 6.99 8.21
N ILE A 33 11.53 7.09 7.96
CA ILE A 33 10.97 7.04 6.61
C ILE A 33 10.85 8.46 6.08
N SER A 34 11.48 8.71 4.93
CA SER A 34 11.43 9.99 4.24
C SER A 34 10.04 10.26 3.68
N LYS A 35 9.76 11.53 3.34
CA LYS A 35 8.49 11.93 2.70
C LYS A 35 8.26 11.09 1.43
N ILE A 36 7.04 10.57 1.30
CA ILE A 36 6.60 9.81 0.14
C ILE A 36 6.05 10.77 -0.91
N ASN A 37 6.58 10.66 -2.13
CA ASN A 37 6.27 11.53 -3.27
C ASN A 37 5.19 10.93 -4.17
N SER A 38 5.18 9.61 -4.34
CA SER A 38 4.19 8.90 -5.14
C SER A 38 4.04 7.46 -4.66
N TYR A 39 2.99 6.80 -5.14
CA TYR A 39 2.76 5.39 -4.86
C TYR A 39 2.06 4.68 -6.00
N GLU A 40 2.33 3.39 -6.14
CA GLU A 40 1.72 2.51 -7.14
C GLU A 40 1.19 1.24 -6.48
N GLN A 41 0.17 0.62 -7.06
CA GLN A 41 -0.40 -0.62 -6.52
C GLN A 41 0.35 -1.82 -7.13
N PHE A 42 0.71 -2.80 -6.31
CA PHE A 42 1.20 -4.07 -6.86
C PHE A 42 0.08 -4.82 -7.60
N LYS A 43 0.42 -5.53 -8.69
CA LYS A 43 -0.56 -6.36 -9.42
C LYS A 43 -1.04 -7.57 -8.61
N GLY A 44 -0.23 -8.05 -7.66
CA GLY A 44 -0.61 -9.07 -6.66
C GLY A 44 -1.24 -8.48 -5.38
N GLY A 45 -1.59 -9.35 -4.42
CA GLY A 45 -2.08 -8.92 -3.10
C GLY A 45 -3.58 -8.58 -3.03
N GLN A 46 -4.44 -9.34 -3.70
CA GLN A 46 -5.89 -9.03 -3.74
C GLN A 46 -6.57 -9.06 -2.36
N SER A 47 -6.15 -9.95 -1.44
CA SER A 47 -6.72 -10.01 -0.09
C SER A 47 -6.22 -8.91 0.84
N ASN A 48 -5.00 -8.40 0.63
CA ASN A 48 -4.42 -7.28 1.36
C ASN A 48 -3.69 -6.40 0.36
N PRO A 49 -4.30 -5.30 -0.10
CA PRO A 49 -3.68 -4.45 -1.10
C PRO A 49 -2.31 -3.97 -0.63
N SER A 50 -1.32 -4.18 -1.51
CA SER A 50 0.05 -3.75 -1.31
C SER A 50 0.39 -2.63 -2.30
N TYR A 51 1.23 -1.69 -1.85
CA TYR A 51 1.65 -0.52 -2.61
C TYR A 51 3.17 -0.35 -2.54
N LEU A 52 3.76 0.06 -3.66
CA LEU A 52 5.11 0.59 -3.70
C LEU A 52 5.03 2.08 -3.36
N LEU A 53 5.64 2.49 -2.26
CA LEU A 53 5.80 3.89 -1.90
C LEU A 53 7.16 4.37 -2.39
N ILE A 54 7.20 5.53 -3.05
CA ILE A 54 8.40 6.08 -3.64
C ILE A 54 8.71 7.40 -2.94
N SER A 55 9.88 7.49 -2.32
CA SER A 55 10.47 8.72 -1.79
C SER A 55 11.62 9.18 -2.69
N ASP A 56 12.29 10.27 -2.33
CA ASP A 56 13.45 10.78 -3.09
C ASP A 56 14.61 9.79 -3.16
N ASN A 57 14.93 9.11 -2.05
CA ASN A 57 16.11 8.26 -1.95
C ASN A 57 15.80 6.77 -1.82
N GLU A 58 14.58 6.43 -1.40
CA GLU A 58 14.22 5.07 -1.00
C GLU A 58 12.83 4.67 -1.49
N LYS A 59 12.61 3.36 -1.52
CA LYS A 59 11.32 2.75 -1.84
C LYS A 59 10.88 1.86 -0.70
N TYR A 60 9.59 1.90 -0.39
CA TYR A 60 8.99 1.12 0.70
C TYR A 60 7.79 0.32 0.20
N VAL A 61 7.42 -0.73 0.93
CA VAL A 61 6.20 -1.49 0.68
C VAL A 61 5.20 -1.20 1.78
N LEU A 62 4.03 -0.69 1.40
CA LEU A 62 2.89 -0.54 2.29
C LEU A 62 1.90 -1.67 2.04
N ARG A 63 1.55 -2.41 3.09
CA ARG A 63 0.48 -3.41 3.05
C ARG A 63 -0.64 -2.96 3.98
N ARG A 64 -1.87 -2.91 3.47
CA ARG A 64 -3.04 -2.50 4.27
C ARG A 64 -4.19 -3.49 4.13
N LYS A 65 -5.14 -3.43 5.06
CA LYS A 65 -6.41 -4.16 4.95
C LYS A 65 -7.30 -3.51 3.87
N PRO A 66 -8.09 -4.30 3.11
CA PRO A 66 -8.99 -3.75 2.11
C PRO A 66 -10.08 -2.86 2.76
N PRO A 67 -10.47 -1.76 2.12
CA PRO A 67 -11.55 -0.91 2.62
C PRO A 67 -12.89 -1.64 2.50
N GLY A 68 -13.68 -1.65 3.58
CA GLY A 68 -14.96 -2.34 3.65
C GLY A 68 -15.20 -3.02 5.00
N LYS A 69 -16.43 -3.48 5.22
CA LYS A 69 -16.79 -4.22 6.42
C LYS A 69 -16.04 -5.56 6.39
N LEU A 70 -15.16 -5.78 7.37
CA LEU A 70 -14.52 -7.08 7.58
C LEU A 70 -15.64 -8.10 7.81
N LEU A 71 -15.94 -8.92 6.80
CA LEU A 71 -16.77 -10.09 7.00
C LEU A 71 -16.02 -11.00 7.97
N LYS A 72 -16.69 -11.55 8.98
CA LYS A 72 -16.12 -12.40 10.05
C LYS A 72 -15.36 -13.64 9.56
N SER A 73 -15.28 -13.86 8.24
CA SER A 73 -14.67 -15.00 7.57
C SER A 73 -13.50 -14.62 6.66
N ALA A 74 -12.84 -13.48 6.88
CA ALA A 74 -11.56 -13.20 6.24
C ALA A 74 -10.44 -13.85 7.06
N HIS A 75 -9.80 -14.89 6.48
CA HIS A 75 -8.70 -15.67 7.05
C HIS A 75 -7.66 -14.75 7.73
N ALA A 76 -7.63 -14.80 9.06
CA ALA A 76 -6.48 -14.33 9.83
C ALA A 76 -5.30 -15.24 9.51
N VAL A 77 -4.18 -14.64 9.11
CA VAL A 77 -2.88 -15.32 9.11
C VAL A 77 -2.26 -14.95 10.46
N ASP A 78 -1.90 -15.97 11.25
CA ASP A 78 -1.04 -15.88 12.43
C ASP A 78 0.37 -15.41 12.03
#